data_AF-A0A1G1GD10-F1
#
_entry.id   AF-A0A1G1GD10-F1
#
_cell.length_a   1.000
_cell.length_b   1.000
_cell.length_c   1.000
_cell.angle_alpha   90.00
_cell.angle_beta   90.00
_cell.angle_gamma   90.00
#
_symmetry.space_group_name_H-M   'P 1'
#
loop_
_entity.id
_entity.type
_entity.pdbx_description
1 polymer ?
#
loop_
_entity_poly.entity_id
_entity_poly.type
_entity_poly.pdbx_seq_one_letter_code
_entity_poly.pdbx_strand_id
1 'polypeptide(L)'
;MISSAGFLETPLYLNLTACPQCENSFVVEKLKERIEKARAKASLDVLAKIVLVEKKGDLVFEDISYDRRRFFQALKTMTSAQVAAFLDENTAQTNTPYSAKKLPLKRELLNKLIKRMPSGNGVIGILENYAFTIKAGSSCTNCFACVGMCPTGALKIKKDTEGIGLLFNSSLCTGCALCRDFCRMEAVTVAKGFRGTDYFEYEICNPCSSQSHEQASRGAGAVIEEMVCRGRRE
;
A
#
# COMPACT_ATOMS: atom_id res chain seq x y z
N MET A 1 24.37 -36.56 10.51
CA MET A 1 23.35 -36.32 11.55
C MET A 1 23.55 -34.90 12.06
N ILE A 2 22.76 -33.94 11.57
CA ILE A 2 22.80 -32.57 12.08
C ILE A 2 22.00 -32.60 13.38
N SER A 3 22.69 -32.47 14.51
CA SER A 3 22.07 -32.39 15.83
C SER A 3 21.27 -31.09 15.90
N SER A 4 19.94 -31.19 15.81
CA SER A 4 18.97 -30.09 15.86
C SER A 4 18.72 -29.57 17.28
N ALA A 5 19.71 -29.67 18.17
CA ALA A 5 19.57 -29.42 19.61
C ALA A 5 19.49 -27.92 20.02
N GLY A 6 19.35 -26.97 19.08
CA GLY A 6 19.59 -25.55 19.37
C GLY A 6 18.45 -24.57 19.20
N PHE A 7 17.24 -24.97 18.77
CA PHE A 7 16.32 -23.97 18.22
C PHE A 7 15.34 -23.30 19.21
N LEU A 8 15.08 -23.88 20.39
CA LEU A 8 14.32 -23.27 21.48
C LEU A 8 14.71 -23.98 22.79
N GLU A 9 15.49 -23.32 23.65
CA GLU A 9 15.79 -23.86 24.99
C GLU A 9 14.55 -23.80 25.91
N THR A 10 13.66 -22.83 25.67
CA THR A 10 12.42 -22.60 26.42
C THR A 10 11.17 -22.79 25.55
N PRO A 11 10.05 -23.26 26.14
CA PRO A 11 8.79 -23.36 25.42
C PRO A 11 8.24 -21.99 25.02
N LEU A 12 7.71 -21.89 23.80
CA LEU A 12 7.05 -20.70 23.28
C LEU A 12 5.56 -20.74 23.66
N TYR A 13 5.14 -19.86 24.55
CA TYR A 13 3.75 -19.72 24.96
C TYR A 13 3.01 -18.74 24.04
N LEU A 14 1.98 -19.22 23.34
CA LEU A 14 1.06 -18.39 22.58
C LEU A 14 -0.14 -18.05 23.47
N ASN A 15 -0.23 -16.79 23.88
CA ASN A 15 -1.31 -16.29 24.71
C ASN A 15 -2.61 -16.15 23.90
N LEU A 16 -3.59 -17.03 24.16
CA LEU A 16 -4.92 -17.02 23.55
C LEU A 16 -6.01 -16.58 24.54
N THR A 17 -5.66 -16.10 25.73
CA THR A 17 -6.61 -15.87 26.83
C THR A 17 -7.66 -14.80 26.54
N ALA A 18 -7.36 -13.86 25.64
CA ALA A 18 -8.29 -12.83 25.17
C ALA A 18 -8.99 -13.19 23.86
N CYS A 19 -8.58 -14.28 23.19
CA CYS A 19 -9.13 -14.67 21.89
C CYS A 19 -10.63 -15.02 21.90
N PRO A 20 -11.23 -15.59 22.97
CA PRO A 20 -12.67 -15.89 22.98
C PRO A 20 -13.58 -14.69 22.77
N GLN A 21 -13.12 -13.49 23.14
CA GLN A 21 -13.87 -12.23 22.99
C GLN A 21 -13.38 -11.37 21.82
N CYS A 22 -12.50 -11.92 20.96
CA CYS A 22 -11.92 -11.22 19.82
C CYS A 22 -12.77 -11.44 18.55
N GLU A 23 -12.97 -10.38 17.75
CA GLU A 23 -13.59 -10.46 16.42
C GLU A 23 -12.88 -11.47 15.49
N ASN A 24 -11.58 -11.69 15.73
CA ASN A 24 -10.74 -12.63 14.99
C ASN A 24 -10.61 -14.02 15.66
N SER A 25 -11.51 -14.39 16.57
CA SER A 25 -11.46 -15.68 17.28
C SER A 25 -11.42 -16.91 16.35
N PHE A 26 -11.99 -16.80 15.15
CA PHE A 26 -11.95 -17.84 14.11
C PHE A 26 -10.52 -18.25 13.71
N VAL A 27 -9.53 -17.38 13.91
CA VAL A 27 -8.12 -17.65 13.61
C VAL A 27 -7.56 -18.74 14.52
N VAL A 28 -8.05 -18.86 15.76
CA VAL A 28 -7.55 -19.83 16.74
C VAL A 28 -7.69 -21.26 16.25
N GLU A 29 -8.84 -21.60 15.64
CA GLU A 29 -9.07 -22.94 15.09
C GLU A 29 -8.13 -23.24 13.93
N LYS A 30 -7.92 -22.26 13.04
CA LYS A 30 -6.98 -22.40 11.92
C LYS A 30 -5.53 -22.51 12.40
N LEU A 31 -5.17 -21.82 13.48
CA LEU A 31 -3.86 -21.89 14.10
C LEU A 31 -3.62 -23.29 14.68
N LYS A 32 -4.55 -23.81 15.48
CA LYS A 32 -4.49 -25.18 16.04
C LYS A 32 -4.35 -26.23 14.95
N GLU A 33 -5.19 -26.17 13.91
CA GLU A 33 -5.15 -27.06 12.77
C GLU A 33 -3.76 -27.07 12.08
N ARG A 34 -3.16 -25.89 11.92
CA ARG A 34 -1.84 -25.74 11.29
C ARG A 34 -0.71 -26.26 12.17
N ILE A 35 -0.75 -26.00 13.47
CA ILE A 35 0.24 -26.50 14.43
C ILE A 35 0.24 -28.04 14.42
N GLU A 36 -0.94 -28.66 14.48
CA GLU A 36 -1.07 -30.12 14.44
C GLU A 36 -0.62 -30.71 13.10
N LYS A 37 -1.03 -30.10 11.98
CA LYS A 37 -0.55 -30.52 10.65
C LYS A 37 0.97 -30.41 10.51
N ALA A 38 1.57 -29.38 11.11
CA ALA A 38 3.02 -29.20 11.10
C ALA A 38 3.70 -30.25 12.00
N ARG A 39 3.16 -30.54 13.20
CA ARG A 39 3.66 -31.60 14.09
C ARG A 39 3.65 -32.97 13.44
N ALA A 40 2.57 -33.30 12.73
CA ALA A 40 2.42 -34.60 12.06
C ALA A 40 3.36 -34.79 10.86
N LYS A 41 3.84 -33.69 10.24
CA LYS A 41 4.64 -33.74 9.01
C LYS A 41 6.11 -33.42 9.23
N ALA A 42 6.44 -32.74 10.33
CA ALA A 42 7.80 -32.35 10.62
C ALA A 42 8.32 -33.15 11.81
N SER A 43 9.44 -33.85 11.63
CA SER A 43 10.24 -34.42 12.73
C SER A 43 10.98 -33.33 13.52
N LEU A 44 10.40 -32.13 13.64
CA LEU A 44 10.98 -30.95 14.25
C LEU A 44 10.48 -30.83 15.68
N ASP A 45 11.38 -31.09 16.64
CA ASP A 45 11.17 -30.95 18.09
C ASP A 45 10.70 -29.54 18.51
N VAL A 46 10.94 -28.55 17.65
CA VAL A 46 10.53 -27.14 17.84
C VAL A 46 9.02 -26.99 18.03
N LEU A 47 8.20 -27.78 17.33
CA LEU A 47 6.74 -27.67 17.42
C LEU A 47 6.15 -28.32 18.67
N ALA A 48 6.89 -29.23 19.30
CA ALA A 48 6.52 -29.79 20.60
C ALA A 48 6.67 -28.74 21.72
N LYS A 49 7.50 -27.72 21.49
CA LYS A 49 7.76 -26.62 22.44
C LYS A 49 6.80 -25.43 22.31
N ILE A 50 5.86 -25.45 21.35
CA ILE A 50 4.81 -24.42 21.24
C ILE A 50 3.63 -24.82 22.13
N VAL A 51 3.30 -23.97 23.10
CA VAL A 51 2.21 -24.18 24.07
C VAL A 51 1.14 -23.12 23.84
N LEU A 52 -0.08 -23.56 23.55
CA LEU A 52 -1.24 -22.67 23.45
C LEU A 52 -1.84 -22.44 24.84
N VAL A 53 -1.94 -21.18 25.27
CA VAL A 53 -2.44 -20.83 26.61
C VAL A 53 -3.80 -20.18 26.50
N GLU A 54 -4.84 -20.90 26.89
CA GLU A 54 -6.23 -20.42 26.81
C GLU A 54 -6.73 -19.82 28.12
N LYS A 55 -6.14 -20.22 29.26
CA LYS A 55 -6.53 -19.74 30.59
C LYS A 55 -5.46 -18.79 31.13
N LYS A 56 -5.92 -17.70 31.75
CA LYS A 56 -5.03 -16.67 32.33
C LYS A 56 -4.12 -17.20 33.43
N GLY A 57 -4.55 -18.21 34.18
CA GLY A 57 -3.76 -18.84 35.24
C GLY A 57 -2.57 -19.67 34.75
N ASP A 58 -2.59 -20.07 33.47
CA ASP A 58 -1.54 -20.89 32.85
C ASP A 58 -0.53 -20.02 32.07
N LEU A 59 -0.70 -18.70 32.08
CA LEU A 59 0.23 -17.75 31.46
C LEU A 59 1.48 -17.59 32.32
N VAL A 60 2.54 -18.28 31.93
CA VAL A 60 3.88 -18.05 32.44
C VAL A 60 4.57 -17.03 31.52
N PHE A 61 4.75 -15.81 32.00
CA PHE A 61 5.50 -14.77 31.29
C PHE A 61 6.35 -13.97 32.26
N GLU A 62 7.53 -13.55 31.80
CA GLU A 62 8.25 -12.45 32.42
C GLU A 62 7.70 -11.14 31.83
N ASP A 63 7.33 -10.18 32.67
CA ASP A 63 6.93 -8.85 32.23
C ASP A 63 8.16 -8.08 31.77
N ILE A 64 8.65 -8.41 30.58
CA ILE A 64 9.76 -7.71 29.97
C ILE A 64 9.19 -6.56 29.15
N SER A 65 9.08 -5.39 29.78
CA SER A 65 8.81 -4.13 29.11
C SER A 65 10.01 -3.74 28.22
N TYR A 66 10.12 -4.36 27.05
CA TYR A 66 10.98 -3.84 26.00
C TYR A 66 10.26 -2.68 25.31
N ASP A 67 10.87 -1.49 25.35
CA ASP A 67 10.56 -0.46 24.36
C ASP A 67 10.68 -1.09 22.97
N ARG A 68 9.71 -0.83 22.08
CA ARG A 68 9.70 -1.27 20.68
C ARG A 68 11.08 -1.13 20.04
N ARG A 69 11.81 -0.05 20.35
CA ARG A 69 13.18 0.19 19.86
C ARG A 69 14.20 -0.86 20.33
N ARG A 70 14.11 -1.29 21.59
CA ARG A 70 14.98 -2.33 22.17
C ARG A 70 14.61 -3.73 21.66
N PHE A 71 13.32 -4.02 21.44
CA PHE A 71 12.89 -5.29 20.83
C PHE A 71 13.50 -5.48 19.43
N PHE A 72 13.41 -4.47 18.57
CA PHE A 72 14.01 -4.56 17.22
C PHE A 72 15.54 -4.52 17.23
N GLN A 73 16.17 -3.91 18.24
CA GLN A 73 17.62 -4.00 18.43
C GLN A 73 18.05 -5.41 18.87
N ALA A 74 17.32 -6.04 19.80
CA ALA A 74 17.57 -7.40 20.25
C ALA A 74 17.42 -8.41 19.11
N LEU A 75 16.37 -8.27 18.28
CA LEU A 75 16.16 -9.08 17.09
C LEU A 75 17.28 -8.89 16.04
N LYS A 76 17.81 -7.67 15.91
CA LYS A 76 18.94 -7.36 15.04
C LYS A 76 20.27 -7.93 15.55
N THR A 77 20.41 -8.11 16.86
CA THR A 77 21.60 -8.72 17.49
C THR A 77 21.58 -10.25 17.49
N MET A 78 20.42 -10.89 17.28
CA MET A 78 20.38 -12.31 16.95
C MET A 78 21.06 -12.50 15.59
N THR A 79 22.10 -13.33 15.54
CA THR A 79 22.97 -13.43 14.37
C THR A 79 22.19 -13.86 13.14
N SER A 80 22.46 -13.23 12.01
CA SER A 80 21.83 -13.54 10.72
C SER A 80 21.91 -15.02 10.34
N ALA A 81 22.91 -15.74 10.84
CA ALA A 81 23.08 -17.18 10.66
C ALA A 81 21.93 -18.02 11.24
N GLN A 82 21.32 -17.61 12.37
CA GLN A 82 20.20 -18.34 12.97
C GLN A 82 18.88 -18.08 12.22
N VAL A 83 18.71 -16.89 11.65
CA VAL A 83 17.51 -16.48 10.90
C VAL A 83 17.53 -16.99 9.46
N ALA A 84 18.71 -17.11 8.85
CA ALA A 84 18.89 -17.59 7.47
C ALA A 84 18.36 -19.02 7.25
N ALA A 85 18.42 -19.88 8.26
CA ALA A 85 17.89 -21.25 8.15
C ALA A 85 16.35 -21.32 8.06
N PHE A 86 15.64 -20.25 8.41
CA PHE A 86 14.17 -20.15 8.37
C PHE A 86 13.65 -19.36 7.17
N LEU A 87 14.53 -18.61 6.50
CA LEU A 87 14.17 -17.82 5.34
C LEU A 87 14.72 -18.51 4.09
N ASP A 88 13.80 -19.15 3.38
CA ASP A 88 14.02 -19.74 2.06
C ASP A 88 14.86 -18.78 1.17
N GLU A 89 15.97 -19.31 0.64
CA GLU A 89 16.94 -18.61 -0.22
C GLU A 89 16.32 -18.27 -1.58
N ASN A 90 15.41 -17.29 -1.67
CA ASN A 90 15.08 -16.68 -2.97
C ASN A 90 14.51 -15.25 -2.91
N THR A 91 14.71 -14.52 -1.83
CA THR A 91 14.46 -13.08 -1.86
C THR A 91 15.59 -12.34 -1.16
N ALA A 92 16.64 -12.05 -1.92
CA ALA A 92 17.45 -10.85 -1.68
C ALA A 92 16.55 -9.62 -1.89
N GLN A 93 15.63 -9.38 -0.96
CA GLN A 93 14.94 -8.12 -0.84
C GLN A 93 15.99 -7.14 -0.30
N THR A 94 16.58 -6.38 -1.21
CA THR A 94 17.13 -5.08 -0.83
C THR A 94 16.03 -4.36 -0.05
N ASN A 95 16.36 -3.93 1.18
CA ASN A 95 15.47 -3.14 2.02
C ASN A 95 15.15 -1.83 1.27
N THR A 96 14.16 -1.89 0.38
CA THR A 96 13.61 -0.73 -0.26
C THR A 96 12.72 -0.05 0.77
N PRO A 97 12.86 1.26 0.99
CA PRO A 97 11.94 1.98 1.86
C PRO A 97 10.49 1.65 1.45
N TYR A 98 9.58 1.53 2.40
CA TYR A 98 8.14 1.35 2.11
C TYR A 98 7.59 2.46 1.18
N SER A 99 8.27 3.62 1.16
CA SER A 99 8.01 4.76 0.29
C SER A 99 8.58 4.64 -1.13
N ALA A 100 9.38 3.61 -1.44
CA ALA A 100 9.98 3.42 -2.75
C ALA A 100 8.90 3.03 -3.77
N LYS A 101 8.50 4.01 -4.58
CA LYS A 101 7.52 3.82 -5.65
C LYS A 101 8.11 2.86 -6.70
N LYS A 102 7.41 1.77 -7.02
CA LYS A 102 7.88 0.77 -7.99
C LYS A 102 6.79 0.39 -8.96
N LEU A 103 7.12 0.38 -10.25
CA LEU A 103 6.24 -0.10 -11.29
C LEU A 103 6.33 -1.64 -11.37
N PRO A 104 5.20 -2.38 -11.38
CA PRO A 104 5.25 -3.83 -11.56
C PRO A 104 5.79 -4.21 -12.94
N LEU A 105 6.56 -5.31 -13.00
CA LEU A 105 7.17 -5.81 -14.25
C LEU A 105 6.16 -5.97 -15.39
N LYS A 106 4.94 -6.46 -15.09
CA LYS A 106 3.86 -6.60 -16.09
C LYS A 106 3.50 -5.26 -16.73
N ARG A 107 3.46 -4.18 -15.94
CA ARG A 107 3.15 -2.83 -16.44
C ARG A 107 4.34 -2.25 -17.21
N GLU A 108 5.57 -2.48 -16.76
CA GLU A 108 6.78 -2.12 -17.52
C GLU A 108 6.82 -2.78 -18.90
N LEU A 109 6.53 -4.08 -18.97
CA LEU A 109 6.48 -4.81 -20.23
C LEU A 109 5.38 -4.28 -21.16
N LEU A 110 4.19 -4.02 -20.63
CA LEU A 110 3.10 -3.40 -21.39
C LEU A 110 3.53 -2.06 -21.98
N ASN A 111 4.18 -1.20 -21.18
CA ASN A 111 4.67 0.10 -21.64
C ASN A 111 5.74 -0.04 -22.73
N LYS A 112 6.64 -1.02 -22.62
CA LYS A 112 7.63 -1.34 -23.66
C LYS A 112 6.96 -1.77 -24.97
N LEU A 113 5.89 -2.56 -24.89
CA LEU A 113 5.11 -2.99 -26.06
C LEU A 113 4.43 -1.78 -26.72
N ILE A 114 3.72 -0.96 -25.95
CA ILE A 114 3.02 0.23 -26.46
C ILE A 114 3.99 1.18 -27.18
N LYS A 115 5.20 1.41 -26.65
CA LYS A 115 6.23 2.25 -27.29
C LYS A 115 6.73 1.73 -28.65
N ARG A 116 6.67 0.41 -28.87
CA ARG A 116 7.19 -0.24 -30.09
C ARG A 116 6.11 -0.44 -31.16
N MET A 117 4.84 -0.31 -30.80
CA MET A 117 3.77 -0.51 -31.76
C MET A 117 3.54 0.76 -32.58
N PRO A 118 3.22 0.63 -33.88
CA PRO A 118 2.78 1.75 -34.68
C PRO A 118 1.47 2.31 -34.11
N SER A 119 1.36 3.64 -34.09
CA SER A 119 0.13 4.34 -33.70
C SER A 119 -1.04 3.87 -34.58
N GLY A 120 -2.12 3.39 -33.96
CA GLY A 120 -3.27 2.84 -34.68
C GLY A 120 -4.21 2.03 -33.79
N ASN A 121 -5.19 1.36 -34.39
CA ASN A 121 -6.29 0.67 -33.69
C ASN A 121 -5.82 -0.37 -32.65
N GLY A 122 -4.67 -1.03 -32.88
CA GLY A 122 -4.10 -1.98 -31.93
C GLY A 122 -3.69 -1.33 -30.61
N VAL A 123 -3.13 -0.11 -30.65
CA VAL A 123 -2.78 0.65 -29.44
C VAL A 123 -4.06 1.11 -28.72
N ILE A 124 -5.06 1.56 -29.46
CA ILE A 124 -6.35 2.02 -28.90
C ILE A 124 -7.00 0.89 -28.08
N GLY A 125 -7.15 -0.30 -28.67
CA GLY A 125 -7.78 -1.44 -27.99
C GLY A 125 -7.00 -1.89 -26.73
N ILE A 126 -5.68 -1.76 -26.73
CA ILE A 126 -4.87 -2.02 -25.53
C ILE A 126 -5.13 -0.95 -24.46
N LEU A 127 -5.14 0.32 -24.82
CA LEU A 127 -5.36 1.40 -23.86
C LEU A 127 -6.77 1.34 -23.26
N GLU A 128 -7.79 1.01 -24.04
CA GLU A 128 -9.15 0.77 -23.52
C GLU A 128 -9.20 -0.34 -22.47
N ASN A 129 -8.39 -1.39 -22.63
CA ASN A 129 -8.46 -2.58 -21.80
C ASN A 129 -7.46 -2.62 -20.65
N TYR A 130 -6.34 -1.92 -20.76
CA TYR A 130 -5.23 -2.03 -19.81
C TYR A 130 -4.80 -0.69 -19.22
N ALA A 131 -5.24 0.44 -19.77
CA ALA A 131 -5.03 1.74 -19.15
C ALA A 131 -6.12 2.06 -18.14
N PHE A 132 -5.84 3.05 -17.30
CA PHE A 132 -6.79 3.58 -16.33
C PHE A 132 -6.74 5.10 -16.36
N THR A 133 -7.86 5.73 -16.06
CA THR A 133 -7.98 7.17 -15.92
C THR A 133 -8.33 7.48 -14.47
N ILE A 134 -7.64 8.47 -13.89
CA ILE A 134 -7.98 9.03 -12.59
C ILE A 134 -8.47 10.46 -12.81
N LYS A 135 -9.58 10.82 -12.16
CA LYS A 135 -10.06 12.20 -12.09
C LYS A 135 -10.38 12.56 -10.64
N ALA A 136 -10.02 13.77 -10.25
CA ALA A 136 -10.46 14.37 -8.99
C ALA A 136 -11.62 15.33 -9.27
N GLY A 137 -12.71 15.22 -8.50
CA GLY A 137 -13.89 16.08 -8.60
C GLY A 137 -13.73 17.40 -7.85
N SER A 138 -14.82 18.16 -7.78
CA SER A 138 -14.88 19.48 -7.15
C SER A 138 -14.65 19.47 -5.63
N SER A 139 -14.89 18.34 -4.95
CA SER A 139 -14.62 18.18 -3.50
C SER A 139 -13.14 17.96 -3.17
N CYS A 140 -12.25 17.93 -4.17
CA CYS A 140 -10.81 17.72 -3.95
C CYS A 140 -10.16 18.95 -3.29
N THR A 141 -9.54 18.74 -2.12
CA THR A 141 -8.89 19.80 -1.34
C THR A 141 -7.37 19.88 -1.51
N ASN A 142 -6.80 19.14 -2.47
CA ASN A 142 -5.34 19.05 -2.67
C ASN A 142 -4.54 18.65 -1.42
N CYS A 143 -5.07 17.75 -0.60
CA CYS A 143 -4.36 17.22 0.58
C CYS A 143 -3.22 16.25 0.25
N PHE A 144 -3.16 15.75 -0.99
CA PHE A 144 -2.12 14.86 -1.53
C PHE A 144 -1.93 13.50 -0.84
N ALA A 145 -2.87 13.07 0.00
CA ALA A 145 -2.87 11.71 0.55
C ALA A 145 -2.82 10.64 -0.57
N CYS A 146 -3.49 10.88 -1.69
CA CYS A 146 -3.49 10.00 -2.86
C CYS A 146 -2.09 9.84 -3.51
N VAL A 147 -1.24 10.87 -3.48
CA VAL A 147 0.16 10.80 -3.95
C VAL A 147 0.98 9.90 -3.02
N GLY A 148 0.78 10.05 -1.71
CA GLY A 148 1.43 9.24 -0.68
C GLY A 148 1.11 7.74 -0.84
N MET A 149 -0.16 7.41 -1.09
CA MET A 149 -0.61 6.02 -1.19
C MET A 149 -0.41 5.37 -2.55
N CYS A 150 -0.19 6.13 -3.63
CA CYS A 150 0.00 5.57 -4.96
C CYS A 150 1.33 4.79 -5.04
N PRO A 151 1.35 3.45 -5.15
CA PRO A 151 2.58 2.67 -5.02
C PRO A 151 3.52 2.78 -6.24
N THR A 152 3.00 3.19 -7.38
CA THR A 152 3.76 3.27 -8.64
C THR A 152 4.22 4.68 -8.99
N GLY A 153 3.80 5.69 -8.20
CA GLY A 153 4.07 7.08 -8.51
C GLY A 153 3.24 7.65 -9.67
N ALA A 154 2.13 7.00 -10.05
CA ALA A 154 1.23 7.51 -11.09
C ALA A 154 0.58 8.86 -10.76
N LEU A 155 0.60 9.28 -9.49
CA LEU A 155 0.15 10.59 -9.05
C LEU A 155 1.34 11.40 -8.54
N LYS A 156 1.39 12.69 -8.89
CA LYS A 156 2.42 13.65 -8.44
C LYS A 156 1.80 14.99 -8.07
N ILE A 157 2.55 15.77 -7.28
CA ILE A 157 2.20 17.14 -6.95
C ILE A 157 2.78 18.06 -8.03
N LYS A 158 1.92 18.87 -8.67
CA LYS A 158 2.36 20.05 -9.42
C LYS A 158 2.53 21.19 -8.42
N LYS A 159 3.70 21.81 -8.37
CA LYS A 159 3.97 23.00 -7.57
C LYS A 159 4.78 23.99 -8.40
N ASP A 160 4.13 25.04 -8.86
CA ASP A 160 4.75 26.13 -9.62
C ASP A 160 4.19 27.49 -9.17
N THR A 161 4.54 28.55 -9.91
CA THR A 161 4.07 29.92 -9.64
C THR A 161 2.57 30.10 -9.89
N GLU A 162 1.96 29.22 -10.68
CA GLU A 162 0.53 29.27 -11.04
C GLU A 162 -0.35 28.53 -10.03
N GLY A 163 0.26 27.69 -9.17
CA GLY A 163 -0.39 27.14 -8.00
C GLY A 163 0.02 25.71 -7.66
N ILE A 164 -0.90 25.03 -6.99
CA ILE A 164 -0.71 23.67 -6.47
C ILE A 164 -1.76 22.77 -7.11
N GLY A 165 -1.32 21.68 -7.74
CA GLY A 165 -2.19 20.79 -8.51
C GLY A 165 -1.85 19.32 -8.36
N LEU A 166 -2.74 18.46 -8.86
CA LEU A 166 -2.56 17.02 -8.88
C LEU A 166 -2.32 16.56 -10.31
N LEU A 167 -1.20 15.89 -10.53
CA LEU A 167 -0.82 15.32 -11.82
C LEU A 167 -1.05 13.81 -11.83
N PHE A 168 -1.42 13.29 -12.98
CA PHE A 168 -1.66 11.87 -13.23
C PHE A 168 -0.96 11.38 -14.49
N ASN A 169 -0.34 10.19 -14.43
CA ASN A 169 0.24 9.51 -15.58
C ASN A 169 -0.34 8.09 -15.71
N SER A 170 -1.02 7.83 -16.82
CA SER A 170 -1.74 6.56 -17.04
C SER A 170 -0.79 5.38 -17.23
N SER A 171 0.37 5.58 -17.85
CA SER A 171 1.38 4.54 -18.05
C SER A 171 1.95 3.97 -16.74
N LEU A 172 1.86 4.73 -15.65
CA LEU A 172 2.29 4.29 -14.33
C LEU A 172 1.16 3.70 -13.49
N CYS A 173 -0.11 3.91 -13.88
CA CYS A 173 -1.26 3.52 -13.08
C CYS A 173 -1.59 2.04 -13.23
N THR A 174 -1.70 1.29 -12.13
CA THR A 174 -2.10 -0.13 -12.16
C THR A 174 -3.60 -0.35 -11.98
N GLY A 175 -4.37 0.70 -11.72
CA GLY A 175 -5.80 0.58 -11.42
C GLY A 175 -6.10 0.02 -10.03
N CYS A 176 -5.15 0.01 -9.10
CA CYS A 176 -5.32 -0.53 -7.74
C CYS A 176 -6.32 0.20 -6.84
N ALA A 177 -6.85 1.34 -7.28
CA ALA A 177 -7.86 2.15 -6.60
C ALA A 177 -7.51 2.69 -5.19
N LEU A 178 -6.31 2.46 -4.65
CA LEU A 178 -5.88 3.00 -3.35
C LEU A 178 -6.05 4.52 -3.22
N CYS A 179 -5.86 5.27 -4.31
CA CYS A 179 -6.05 6.72 -4.33
C CYS A 179 -7.51 7.15 -4.09
N ARG A 180 -8.48 6.36 -4.56
CA ARG A 180 -9.91 6.55 -4.27
C ARG A 180 -10.19 6.17 -2.83
N ASP A 181 -9.74 4.98 -2.41
CA ASP A 181 -10.09 4.41 -1.11
C ASP A 181 -9.51 5.22 0.06
N PHE A 182 -8.37 5.90 -0.13
CA PHE A 182 -7.79 6.81 0.87
C PHE A 182 -8.31 8.24 0.80
N CYS A 183 -9.11 8.59 -0.21
CA CYS A 183 -9.63 9.94 -0.35
C CYS A 183 -10.80 10.16 0.60
N ARG A 184 -10.54 10.80 1.76
CA ARG A 184 -11.59 11.13 2.75
C ARG A 184 -12.67 12.08 2.23
N MET A 185 -12.40 12.81 1.15
CA MET A 185 -13.36 13.70 0.50
C MET A 185 -14.16 13.00 -0.60
N GLU A 186 -13.89 11.72 -0.84
CA GLU A 186 -14.49 10.92 -1.92
C GLU A 186 -14.38 11.57 -3.31
N ALA A 187 -13.38 12.43 -3.48
CA ALA A 187 -13.22 13.25 -4.68
C ALA A 187 -12.57 12.48 -5.83
N VAL A 188 -11.87 11.37 -5.56
CA VAL A 188 -11.05 10.67 -6.56
C VAL A 188 -11.83 9.52 -7.17
N THR A 189 -11.91 9.50 -8.50
CA THR A 189 -12.52 8.42 -9.28
C THR A 189 -11.46 7.66 -10.08
N VAL A 190 -11.66 6.36 -10.26
CA VAL A 190 -10.79 5.50 -11.07
C VAL A 190 -11.66 4.78 -12.08
N ALA A 191 -11.37 4.97 -13.36
CA ALA A 191 -12.08 4.35 -14.47
C ALA A 191 -11.11 3.54 -15.34
N LYS A 192 -11.60 2.44 -15.91
CA LYS A 192 -10.87 1.68 -16.93
C LYS A 192 -10.83 2.48 -18.24
N GLY A 193 -9.76 2.32 -19.00
CA GLY A 193 -9.52 3.00 -20.27
C GLY A 193 -8.72 4.29 -20.12
N PHE A 194 -8.08 4.69 -21.22
CA PHE A 194 -7.35 5.95 -21.33
C PHE A 194 -8.25 7.06 -21.85
N ARG A 195 -8.25 8.22 -21.20
CA ARG A 195 -9.04 9.41 -21.57
C ARG A 195 -8.23 10.71 -21.58
N GLY A 196 -6.90 10.60 -21.60
CA GLY A 196 -5.97 11.72 -21.66
C GLY A 196 -5.54 12.04 -23.10
N THR A 197 -4.55 12.92 -23.22
CA THR A 197 -3.92 13.29 -24.50
C THR A 197 -2.67 12.47 -24.78
N ASP A 198 -1.84 12.20 -23.77
CA ASP A 198 -0.65 11.36 -23.88
C ASP A 198 -0.61 10.32 -22.74
N TYR A 199 -0.52 9.04 -23.11
CA TYR A 199 -0.50 7.92 -22.17
C TYR A 199 0.74 7.90 -21.27
N PHE A 200 1.88 8.42 -21.77
CA PHE A 200 3.17 8.37 -21.09
C PHE A 200 3.50 9.64 -20.31
N GLU A 201 2.74 10.71 -20.46
CA GLU A 201 2.99 11.98 -19.79
C GLU A 201 2.09 12.22 -18.57
N TYR A 202 2.49 13.19 -17.75
CA TYR A 202 1.70 13.66 -16.63
C TYR A 202 0.73 14.76 -17.07
N GLU A 203 -0.54 14.59 -16.72
CA GLU A 203 -1.61 15.55 -17.02
C GLU A 203 -2.30 16.01 -15.73
N ILE A 204 -2.83 17.23 -15.73
CA ILE A 204 -3.62 17.76 -14.61
C ILE A 204 -4.91 16.94 -14.48
N CYS A 205 -5.17 16.40 -13.29
CA CYS A 205 -6.34 15.55 -13.05
C CYS A 205 -7.35 16.13 -12.06
N ASN A 206 -7.09 17.31 -11.50
CA ASN A 206 -8.00 18.03 -10.59
C ASN A 206 -8.43 19.39 -11.18
N PRO A 207 -9.68 19.83 -10.93
CA PRO A 207 -10.20 21.09 -11.47
C PRO A 207 -9.63 22.35 -10.78
N CYS A 208 -8.90 22.20 -9.67
CA CYS A 208 -8.48 23.31 -8.81
C CYS A 208 -7.18 24.03 -9.23
N SER A 209 -6.64 23.78 -10.42
CA SER A 209 -5.33 24.32 -10.81
C SER A 209 -5.35 25.73 -11.43
N SER A 210 -6.49 26.41 -11.50
CA SER A 210 -6.64 27.67 -12.28
C SER A 210 -7.35 28.81 -11.53
N GLN A 211 -7.01 29.08 -10.27
CA GLN A 211 -7.38 30.35 -9.64
C GLN A 211 -6.12 31.11 -9.21
N SER A 212 -5.50 31.76 -10.19
CA SER A 212 -4.71 32.96 -9.96
C SER A 212 -5.66 34.10 -9.59
N HIS A 213 -5.36 34.79 -8.49
CA HIS A 213 -5.94 36.09 -8.15
C HIS A 213 -5.73 37.11 -9.29
N GLU A 214 -6.67 38.07 -9.40
CA GLU A 214 -6.61 39.36 -10.16
C GLU A 214 -6.84 39.31 -11.70
N GLN A 215 -7.71 40.10 -12.35
CA GLN A 215 -8.26 41.43 -12.09
C GLN A 215 -9.70 41.63 -12.62
N ALA A 216 -10.43 42.54 -11.98
CA ALA A 216 -11.70 43.08 -12.43
C ALA A 216 -11.58 43.90 -13.74
N SER A 217 -12.44 43.64 -14.73
CA SER A 217 -12.98 44.68 -15.62
C SER A 217 -14.34 44.28 -16.24
N ARG A 218 -15.37 44.96 -15.74
CA ARG A 218 -16.69 45.31 -16.29
C ARG A 218 -17.15 44.70 -17.64
N GLY A 219 -18.33 44.05 -17.63
CA GLY A 219 -19.25 44.09 -18.78
C GLY A 219 -20.20 42.89 -18.96
N ALA A 220 -21.45 43.06 -18.52
CA ALA A 220 -22.68 42.41 -18.99
C ALA A 220 -22.88 40.87 -18.84
N GLY A 221 -23.60 40.50 -17.77
CA GLY A 221 -24.82 39.68 -17.86
C GLY A 221 -24.69 38.19 -18.20
N ALA A 222 -24.40 37.36 -17.19
CA ALA A 222 -24.99 36.02 -17.02
C ALA A 222 -24.74 35.55 -15.59
N VAL A 223 -25.79 35.12 -14.91
CA VAL A 223 -25.74 34.59 -13.54
C VAL A 223 -25.06 33.22 -13.59
N ILE A 224 -23.81 33.13 -13.14
CA ILE A 224 -23.17 31.87 -12.77
C ILE A 224 -22.75 32.01 -11.32
N GLU A 225 -23.42 31.25 -10.47
CA GLU A 225 -23.27 31.20 -9.03
C GLU A 225 -21.80 30.85 -8.67
N GLU A 226 -21.14 31.77 -7.95
CA GLU A 226 -19.77 31.63 -7.46
C GLU A 226 -19.62 30.39 -6.57
N MET A 227 -18.87 29.39 -7.01
CA MET A 227 -18.52 28.23 -6.19
C MET A 227 -17.09 28.39 -5.66
N VAL A 228 -16.94 29.27 -4.69
CA VAL A 228 -15.71 29.45 -3.90
C VAL A 228 -15.50 28.22 -3.03
N CYS A 229 -14.41 27.49 -3.24
CA CYS A 229 -13.93 26.45 -2.32
C CYS A 229 -13.51 27.10 -0.99
N ARG A 230 -14.48 27.37 -0.11
CA ARG A 230 -14.19 27.82 1.25
C ARG A 230 -13.61 26.65 2.05
N GLY A 231 -12.29 26.64 2.20
CA GLY A 231 -11.60 25.81 3.18
C GLY A 231 -12.11 26.17 4.58
N ARG A 232 -12.85 25.25 5.20
CA ARG A 232 -13.27 25.38 6.60
C ARG A 232 -12.03 25.12 7.47
N ARG A 233 -11.53 26.18 8.12
CA ARG A 233 -10.63 26.09 9.27
C ARG A 233 -11.48 25.81 10.51
N GLU A 234 -10.97 24.89 11.32
CA GLU A 234 -11.38 24.48 12.67
C GLU A 234 -12.68 23.68 12.80
#